data_AF-Q57143-F1
#
_entry.id   AF-Q57143-F1
#
_cell.length_a   1.000
_cell.length_b   1.000
_cell.length_c   1.000
_cell.angle_alpha   90.00
_cell.angle_beta   90.00
_cell.angle_gamma   90.00
#
_symmetry.space_group_name_H-M   'P 1'
#
loop_
_entity.id
_entity.type
_entity.pdbx_description
1 polymer ?
#
loop_
_entity_poly.entity_id
_entity_poly.type
_entity_poly.pdbx_seq_one_letter_code
_entity_poly.pdbx_strand_id
1 'polypeptide(L)'
;MVRILVLKRLYNLSDEQMEYQLLDRMSYKRFCGLASAVNIPDRTTVWTFENRIGDAGAKVLFDGVTAQLLRHGFIARGGQIVDATLVPAPKQRNSREENKLVREGAMPANWKPAKRRQKDTDATWTQKHGKNHFGYKLSVNVDKKYKIIRKFETDTASVHDSKHFDALIDRSNTSRDVYADRGHTSADREGWLKDHGYRNQIQRKGYRNKPLSECQQRRNHRIAKTRARVEHVFASIEQMGGKLIRTIGQGRANFAMTMMAACYNLKRLVYFQKAGIKAF
;
A
#
# COMPACT_ATOMS: atom_id res chain seq x y z
N MET A 1 13.93 -10.08 14.98
CA MET A 1 12.55 -10.15 14.43
C MET A 1 12.28 -9.15 13.29
N VAL A 2 12.43 -7.83 13.45
CA VAL A 2 12.09 -6.85 12.38
C VAL A 2 12.80 -7.14 11.05
N ARG A 3 14.10 -7.48 11.07
CA ARG A 3 14.85 -7.86 9.85
C ARG A 3 14.27 -9.09 9.14
N ILE A 4 13.72 -10.04 9.90
CA ILE A 4 13.03 -11.21 9.35
C ILE A 4 11.76 -10.76 8.61
N LEU A 5 10.98 -9.84 9.19
CA LEU A 5 9.80 -9.29 8.51
C LEU A 5 10.15 -8.53 7.23
N VAL A 6 11.27 -7.80 7.22
CA VAL A 6 11.76 -7.13 6.00
C VAL A 6 12.08 -8.15 4.91
N LEU A 7 12.82 -9.22 5.21
CA LEU A 7 13.08 -10.29 4.24
C LEU A 7 11.79 -10.96 3.78
N LYS A 8 10.90 -11.32 4.71
CA LYS A 8 9.60 -11.93 4.42
C LYS A 8 8.82 -11.11 3.39
N ARG A 9 8.81 -9.78 3.51
CA ARG A 9 8.06 -8.89 2.62
C ARG A 9 8.79 -8.54 1.33
N LEU A 10 10.12 -8.45 1.34
CA LEU A 10 10.90 -8.23 0.12
C LEU A 10 10.80 -9.38 -0.90
N TYR A 11 10.55 -10.59 -0.41
CA TYR A 11 10.47 -11.82 -1.22
C TYR A 11 9.10 -12.50 -1.17
N ASN A 12 8.09 -11.86 -0.56
CA ASN A 12 6.73 -12.37 -0.33
C ASN A 12 6.67 -13.82 0.19
N LEU A 13 7.47 -14.12 1.21
CA LEU A 13 7.56 -15.45 1.82
C LEU A 13 6.41 -15.68 2.81
N SER A 14 5.90 -16.92 2.88
CA SER A 14 5.08 -17.37 4.01
C SER A 14 5.92 -17.50 5.29
N ASP A 15 5.29 -17.71 6.44
CA ASP A 15 6.02 -17.97 7.69
C ASP A 15 6.85 -19.26 7.61
N GLU A 16 6.30 -20.31 7.02
CA GLU A 16 6.99 -21.59 6.75
C GLU A 16 8.17 -21.39 5.80
N GLN A 17 7.97 -20.64 4.72
CA GLN A 17 9.06 -20.34 3.79
C GLN A 17 10.14 -19.49 4.46
N MET A 18 9.77 -18.54 5.32
CA MET A 18 10.74 -17.73 6.04
C MET A 18 11.57 -18.58 7.01
N GLU A 19 10.95 -19.49 7.76
CA GLU A 19 11.64 -20.47 8.60
C GLU A 19 12.61 -21.33 7.78
N TYR A 20 12.13 -21.93 6.69
CA TYR A 20 12.96 -22.75 5.80
C TYR A 20 14.17 -21.96 5.27
N GLN A 21 13.95 -20.72 4.81
CA GLN A 21 15.02 -19.87 4.30
C GLN A 21 16.00 -19.42 5.39
N LEU A 22 15.55 -19.28 6.65
CA LEU A 22 16.45 -19.03 7.78
C LEU A 22 17.30 -20.25 8.12
N LEU A 23 16.81 -21.48 7.94
CA LEU A 23 17.60 -22.69 8.14
C LEU A 23 18.66 -22.86 7.05
N ASP A 24 18.25 -22.66 5.80
CA ASP A 24 19.05 -22.95 4.60
C ASP A 24 20.06 -21.84 4.25
N ARG A 25 19.66 -20.56 4.31
CA ARG A 25 20.47 -19.46 3.74
C ARG A 25 21.29 -18.71 4.79
N MET A 26 22.61 -18.87 4.71
CA MET A 26 23.57 -18.13 5.55
C MET A 26 23.49 -16.61 5.38
N SER A 27 23.20 -16.11 4.18
CA SER A 27 23.01 -14.67 3.93
C SER A 27 21.81 -14.10 4.69
N TYR A 28 20.73 -14.89 4.85
CA TYR A 28 19.55 -14.49 5.61
C TYR A 28 19.85 -14.51 7.11
N LYS A 29 20.54 -15.54 7.61
CA LYS A 29 21.03 -15.57 9.00
C LYS A 29 21.90 -14.36 9.31
N ARG A 30 22.88 -14.05 8.45
CA ARG A 30 23.77 -12.89 8.62
C ARG A 30 23.00 -11.58 8.64
N PHE A 31 22.10 -11.35 7.68
CA PHE A 31 21.28 -10.15 7.65
C PHE A 31 20.44 -10.02 8.93
N CYS A 32 19.79 -11.10 9.35
CA CYS A 32 18.95 -11.12 10.55
C CYS A 32 19.71 -11.06 11.87
N GLY A 33 21.06 -11.12 11.86
CA GLY A 33 21.88 -11.15 13.07
C GLY A 33 21.85 -12.50 13.78
N LEU A 34 21.59 -13.59 13.06
CA LEU A 34 21.44 -14.96 13.57
C LEU A 34 22.61 -15.87 13.17
N ALA A 35 23.74 -15.31 12.72
CA ALA A 35 24.88 -16.10 12.23
C ALA A 35 25.47 -17.03 13.31
N SER A 36 25.44 -16.59 14.57
CA SER A 36 25.93 -17.35 15.74
C SER A 36 24.80 -17.90 16.60
N ALA A 37 23.54 -17.81 16.15
CA ALA A 37 22.40 -18.25 16.92
C ALA A 37 22.29 -19.79 16.88
N VAL A 38 22.20 -20.41 18.06
CA VAL A 38 21.97 -21.86 18.20
C VAL A 38 20.56 -22.24 17.73
N ASN A 39 19.58 -21.41 18.08
CA ASN A 39 18.18 -21.58 17.70
C ASN A 39 17.74 -20.43 16.79
N ILE A 40 16.99 -20.76 15.74
CA ILE A 40 16.36 -19.76 14.87
C ILE A 40 14.87 -19.63 15.19
N PRO A 41 14.25 -18.47 14.91
CA PRO A 41 12.80 -18.32 15.01
C PRO A 41 12.08 -19.23 14.02
N ASP A 42 11.18 -20.07 14.52
CA ASP A 42 10.27 -20.90 13.71
C ASP A 42 9.10 -20.06 13.16
N ARG A 43 8.29 -20.66 12.27
CA ARG A 43 7.09 -20.03 11.70
C ARG A 43 6.15 -19.48 12.78
N THR A 44 6.02 -20.18 13.91
CA THR A 44 5.13 -19.81 15.01
C THR A 44 5.64 -18.57 15.73
N THR A 45 6.94 -18.45 15.92
CA THR A 45 7.60 -17.28 16.50
C THR A 45 7.44 -16.06 15.61
N VAL A 46 7.60 -16.22 14.29
CA VAL A 46 7.37 -15.13 13.33
C VAL A 46 5.91 -14.68 13.36
N TRP A 47 4.96 -15.63 13.28
CA TRP A 47 3.54 -15.35 13.35
C TRP A 47 3.13 -14.65 14.65
N THR A 48 3.60 -15.14 15.80
CA THR A 48 3.31 -14.55 17.12
C THR A 48 3.85 -13.12 17.19
N PHE A 49 5.04 -12.87 16.64
CA PHE A 49 5.60 -11.53 16.60
C PHE A 49 4.79 -10.57 15.70
N GLU A 50 4.36 -11.01 14.51
CA GLU A 50 3.49 -10.21 13.63
C GLU A 50 2.19 -9.82 14.32
N ASN A 51 1.52 -10.77 14.99
CA ASN A 51 0.27 -10.49 15.71
C ASN A 51 0.50 -9.61 16.94
N ARG A 52 1.63 -9.77 17.65
CA ARG A 52 1.96 -8.98 18.83
C ARG A 52 2.14 -7.49 18.50
N ILE A 53 2.84 -7.17 17.42
CA ILE A 53 3.08 -5.78 17.04
C ILE A 53 1.90 -5.18 16.28
N GLY A 54 1.19 -6.00 15.49
CA GLY A 54 -0.01 -5.61 14.76
C GLY A 54 0.15 -4.38 13.87
N ASP A 55 -0.98 -3.80 13.46
CA ASP A 55 -1.02 -2.60 12.60
C ASP A 55 -0.26 -1.42 13.21
N ALA A 56 -0.44 -1.16 14.51
CA ALA A 56 0.24 -0.08 15.23
C ALA A 56 1.78 -0.23 15.16
N GLY A 57 2.30 -1.43 15.39
CA GLY A 57 3.73 -1.69 15.29
C GLY A 57 4.26 -1.57 13.87
N ALA A 58 3.49 -1.98 12.84
CA ALA A 58 3.88 -1.76 11.46
C ALA A 58 3.96 -0.27 11.11
N LYS A 59 3.02 0.54 11.60
CA LYS A 59 3.05 2.00 11.44
C LYS A 59 4.29 2.62 12.10
N VAL A 60 4.62 2.20 13.33
CA VAL A 60 5.87 2.63 13.99
C VAL A 60 7.11 2.25 13.18
N LEU A 61 7.14 1.06 12.56
CA LEU A 61 8.24 0.67 11.68
C LEU A 61 8.30 1.55 10.42
N PHE A 62 7.17 1.86 9.80
CA PHE A 62 7.10 2.78 8.67
C PHE A 62 7.60 4.19 9.04
N ASP A 63 7.21 4.70 10.21
CA ASP A 63 7.66 5.99 10.72
C ASP A 63 9.16 5.97 11.00
N GLY A 64 9.69 4.87 11.52
CA GLY A 64 11.13 4.67 11.69
C GLY A 64 11.91 4.72 10.38
N VAL A 65 11.37 4.12 9.30
CA VAL A 65 11.95 4.23 7.95
C VAL A 65 11.86 5.68 7.44
N THR A 66 10.74 6.36 7.68
CA THR A 66 10.55 7.75 7.32
C THR A 66 11.56 8.67 8.02
N ALA A 67 11.81 8.45 9.31
CA ALA A 67 12.83 9.18 10.06
C ALA A 67 14.25 8.95 9.51
N GLN A 68 14.56 7.75 9.02
CA GLN A 68 15.83 7.50 8.31
C GLN A 68 15.92 8.28 7.00
N LEU A 69 14.86 8.28 6.20
CA LEU A 69 14.82 9.06 4.95
C LEU A 69 15.04 10.56 5.21
N LEU A 70 14.43 11.11 6.26
CA LEU A 70 14.59 12.50 6.66
C LEU A 70 16.02 12.81 7.12
N ARG A 71 16.65 11.93 7.90
CA ARG A 71 18.06 12.07 8.31
C ARG A 71 19.02 12.08 7.12
N HIS A 72 18.68 11.38 6.03
CA HIS A 72 19.43 11.41 4.78
C HIS A 72 19.03 12.59 3.86
N GLY A 73 18.18 13.51 4.31
CA GLY A 73 17.76 14.71 3.58
C GLY A 73 16.64 14.51 2.56
N PHE A 74 16.08 13.29 2.44
CA PHE A 74 15.00 13.03 1.49
C PHE A 74 13.66 13.57 2.02
N ILE A 75 13.46 14.88 1.91
CA ILE A 75 12.27 15.61 2.38
C ILE A 75 11.22 15.72 1.25
N ALA A 76 9.94 15.75 1.62
CA ALA A 76 8.82 15.90 0.69
C ALA A 76 8.73 17.35 0.19
N ARG A 77 9.32 17.66 -0.97
CA ARG A 77 9.24 19.03 -1.55
C ARG A 77 8.84 19.09 -3.03
N GLY A 78 8.66 17.93 -3.69
CA GLY A 78 8.41 17.86 -5.14
C GLY A 78 6.94 17.92 -5.57
N GLY A 79 6.00 17.95 -4.62
CA GLY A 79 4.57 17.73 -4.87
C GLY A 79 4.15 16.30 -4.57
N GLN A 80 2.84 16.10 -4.51
CA GLN A 80 2.19 14.91 -3.95
C GLN A 80 1.40 14.18 -5.02
N ILE A 81 1.68 12.90 -5.24
CA ILE A 81 0.93 12.06 -6.16
C ILE A 81 0.06 11.11 -5.34
N VAL A 82 -1.26 11.28 -5.43
CA VAL A 82 -2.23 10.41 -4.79
C VAL A 82 -2.69 9.35 -5.80
N ASP A 83 -2.58 8.09 -5.43
CA ASP A 83 -3.08 6.97 -6.24
C ASP A 83 -3.39 5.75 -5.37
N ALA A 84 -4.18 4.81 -5.92
CA ALA A 84 -4.55 3.58 -5.23
C ALA A 84 -4.29 2.33 -6.05
N THR A 85 -3.89 1.26 -5.38
CA THR A 85 -3.73 -0.06 -5.98
C THR A 85 -4.57 -1.10 -5.22
N LEU A 86 -5.09 -2.07 -5.97
CA LEU A 86 -5.79 -3.21 -5.38
C LEU A 86 -4.76 -4.25 -4.96
N VAL A 87 -4.94 -4.76 -3.75
CA VAL A 87 -4.11 -5.77 -3.11
C VAL A 87 -4.93 -7.06 -3.07
N PRO A 88 -4.71 -7.99 -4.00
CA PRO A 88 -5.54 -9.18 -4.10
C PRO A 88 -5.39 -10.06 -2.85
N ALA A 89 -6.49 -10.69 -2.48
CA ALA A 89 -6.54 -11.77 -1.49
C ALA A 89 -7.06 -13.06 -2.15
N PRO A 90 -6.79 -14.25 -1.59
CA PRO A 90 -7.34 -15.51 -2.09
C PRO A 90 -8.87 -15.45 -2.23
N LYS A 91 -9.37 -15.66 -3.46
CA LYS A 91 -10.80 -15.66 -3.74
C LYS A 91 -11.46 -16.82 -3.00
N GLN A 92 -12.45 -16.49 -2.17
CA GLN A 92 -13.18 -17.49 -1.40
C GLN A 92 -14.47 -17.88 -2.13
N ARG A 93 -14.72 -19.19 -2.26
CA ARG A 93 -15.98 -19.70 -2.81
C ARG A 93 -17.07 -19.56 -1.76
N ASN A 94 -18.02 -18.66 -2.02
CA ASN A 94 -19.22 -18.40 -1.25
C ASN A 94 -20.41 -18.30 -2.21
N SER A 95 -21.60 -18.71 -1.78
CA SER A 95 -22.84 -18.45 -2.51
C SER A 95 -23.20 -16.94 -2.48
N ARG A 96 -24.15 -16.52 -3.32
CA ARG A 96 -24.62 -15.13 -3.33
C ARG A 96 -25.28 -14.75 -1.99
N GLU A 97 -26.03 -15.67 -1.39
CA GLU A 97 -26.68 -15.50 -0.09
C GLU A 97 -25.66 -15.39 1.04
N GLU A 98 -24.65 -16.27 1.05
CA GLU A 98 -23.55 -16.21 2.02
C GLU A 98 -22.81 -14.85 1.93
N ASN A 99 -22.54 -14.37 0.71
CA ASN A 99 -21.91 -13.06 0.53
C ASN A 99 -22.80 -11.90 0.99
N LYS A 100 -24.12 -11.99 0.83
CA LYS A 100 -25.06 -10.97 1.31
C LYS A 100 -25.02 -10.90 2.84
N LEU A 101 -25.10 -12.05 3.52
CA LEU A 101 -25.02 -12.13 4.97
C LEU A 101 -23.70 -11.56 5.51
N VAL A 102 -22.56 -11.97 4.94
CA VAL A 102 -21.24 -11.46 5.33
C VAL A 102 -21.16 -9.94 5.16
N ARG A 103 -21.72 -9.41 4.07
CA ARG A 103 -21.76 -7.96 3.81
C ARG A 103 -22.62 -7.20 4.83
N GLU A 104 -23.66 -7.83 5.36
CA GLU A 104 -24.51 -7.30 6.43
C GLU A 104 -23.89 -7.48 7.83
N GLY A 105 -22.68 -8.04 7.92
CA GLY A 105 -22.00 -8.33 9.18
C GLY A 105 -22.51 -9.60 9.87
N ALA A 106 -23.38 -10.37 9.21
CA ALA A 106 -23.92 -11.63 9.71
C ALA A 106 -23.07 -12.82 9.27
N MET A 107 -23.03 -13.86 10.11
CA MET A 107 -22.29 -15.10 9.82
C MET A 107 -23.27 -16.18 9.33
N PRO A 108 -23.00 -16.84 8.19
CA PRO A 108 -23.85 -17.95 7.75
C PRO A 108 -23.93 -19.07 8.79
N ALA A 109 -25.15 -19.47 9.16
CA ALA A 109 -25.40 -20.44 10.22
C ALA A 109 -24.75 -21.82 9.92
N ASN A 110 -24.76 -22.22 8.65
CA ASN A 110 -24.19 -23.48 8.16
C ASN A 110 -22.65 -23.53 8.19
N TRP A 111 -21.95 -22.43 8.50
CA TRP A 111 -20.50 -22.46 8.62
C TRP A 111 -20.09 -23.08 9.95
N LYS A 112 -19.49 -24.28 9.90
CA LYS A 112 -18.81 -24.89 11.06
C LYS A 112 -17.70 -23.97 11.60
N PRO A 113 -17.35 -24.01 12.90
CA PRO A 113 -16.32 -23.15 13.48
C PRO A 113 -14.98 -23.16 12.72
N ALA A 114 -14.55 -24.32 12.22
CA ALA A 114 -13.34 -24.45 11.41
C ALA A 114 -13.42 -23.67 10.09
N LYS A 115 -14.56 -23.72 9.39
CA LYS A 115 -14.80 -22.96 8.16
C LYS A 115 -14.77 -21.46 8.44
N ARG A 116 -15.41 -21.00 9.53
CA ARG A 116 -15.45 -19.58 9.92
C ARG A 116 -14.05 -19.00 10.08
N ARG A 117 -13.13 -19.72 10.76
CA ARG A 117 -11.74 -19.26 10.98
C ARG A 117 -10.91 -19.14 9.69
N GLN A 118 -11.31 -19.82 8.62
CA GLN A 118 -10.61 -19.79 7.33
C GLN A 118 -11.25 -18.80 6.33
N LYS A 119 -12.37 -18.18 6.70
CA LYS A 119 -13.07 -17.22 5.86
C LYS A 119 -12.61 -15.80 6.17
N ASP A 120 -12.32 -15.05 5.13
CA ASP A 120 -12.00 -13.64 5.19
C ASP A 120 -13.29 -12.88 4.92
N THR A 121 -13.92 -12.44 6.01
CA THR A 121 -15.18 -11.69 5.99
C THR A 121 -14.96 -10.20 5.78
N ASP A 122 -13.71 -9.72 5.86
CA ASP A 122 -13.37 -8.30 5.76
C ASP A 122 -13.03 -7.92 4.32
N ALA A 123 -12.34 -8.80 3.59
CA ALA A 123 -12.05 -8.59 2.17
C ALA A 123 -13.34 -8.42 1.34
N THR A 124 -13.35 -7.44 0.43
CA THR A 124 -14.53 -7.12 -0.38
C THR A 124 -14.27 -7.29 -1.87
N TRP A 125 -15.35 -7.40 -2.63
CA TRP A 125 -15.33 -7.41 -4.09
C TRP A 125 -15.41 -5.99 -4.67
N THR A 126 -14.69 -5.75 -5.76
CA THR A 126 -14.81 -4.54 -6.57
C THR A 126 -14.65 -4.87 -8.05
N GLN A 127 -15.25 -4.07 -8.92
CA GLN A 127 -15.09 -4.22 -10.37
C GLN A 127 -14.24 -3.07 -10.92
N LYS A 128 -13.14 -3.41 -11.59
CA LYS A 128 -12.25 -2.44 -12.25
C LYS A 128 -12.00 -2.90 -13.69
N HIS A 129 -12.25 -2.03 -14.66
CA HIS A 129 -12.10 -2.34 -16.10
C HIS A 129 -12.84 -3.62 -16.54
N GLY A 130 -14.07 -3.83 -16.06
CA GLY A 130 -14.87 -5.01 -16.37
C GLY A 130 -14.43 -6.30 -15.67
N LYS A 131 -13.33 -6.29 -14.91
CA LYS A 131 -12.83 -7.45 -14.17
C LYS A 131 -13.15 -7.34 -12.68
N ASN A 132 -13.54 -8.46 -12.07
CA ASN A 132 -13.82 -8.55 -10.64
C ASN A 132 -12.54 -8.86 -9.86
N HIS A 133 -12.27 -8.03 -8.85
CA HIS A 133 -11.17 -8.14 -7.93
C HIS A 133 -11.70 -8.38 -6.51
N PHE A 134 -11.00 -9.23 -5.76
CA PHE A 134 -11.32 -9.53 -4.36
C PHE A 134 -10.08 -9.25 -3.51
N GLY A 135 -10.27 -8.54 -2.40
CA GLY A 135 -9.19 -8.25 -1.46
C GLY A 135 -9.30 -6.86 -0.86
N TYR A 136 -8.16 -6.19 -0.82
CA TYR A 136 -7.95 -4.94 -0.11
C TYR A 136 -7.45 -3.85 -1.05
N LYS A 137 -7.27 -2.66 -0.49
CA LYS A 137 -6.86 -1.46 -1.17
C LYS A 137 -5.75 -0.78 -0.40
N LEU A 138 -4.68 -0.44 -1.12
CA LEU A 138 -3.61 0.40 -0.63
C LEU A 138 -3.62 1.71 -1.41
N SER A 139 -4.00 2.79 -0.74
CA SER A 139 -3.90 4.14 -1.28
C SER A 139 -2.65 4.81 -0.74
N VAL A 140 -1.92 5.52 -1.60
CA VAL A 140 -0.62 6.10 -1.25
C VAL A 140 -0.53 7.56 -1.68
N ASN A 141 0.20 8.34 -0.90
CA ASN A 141 0.75 9.63 -1.29
C ASN A 141 2.25 9.45 -1.55
N VAL A 142 2.65 9.71 -2.78
CA VAL A 142 4.03 9.54 -3.25
C VAL A 142 4.63 10.89 -3.58
N ASP A 143 5.84 11.14 -3.09
CA ASP A 143 6.60 12.31 -3.47
C ASP A 143 6.97 12.23 -4.97
N LYS A 144 6.75 13.33 -5.69
CA LYS A 144 7.06 13.40 -7.12
C LYS A 144 8.54 13.19 -7.42
N LYS A 145 9.47 13.72 -6.62
CA LYS A 145 10.90 13.76 -7.00
C LYS A 145 11.58 12.42 -6.79
N TYR A 146 11.51 11.88 -5.59
CA TYR A 146 12.22 10.66 -5.20
C TYR A 146 11.39 9.38 -5.36
N LYS A 147 10.07 9.52 -5.54
CA LYS A 147 9.12 8.39 -5.58
C LYS A 147 9.06 7.69 -4.21
N ILE A 148 9.15 8.45 -3.11
CA ILE A 148 9.00 7.90 -1.75
C ILE A 148 7.52 7.92 -1.35
N ILE A 149 7.03 6.85 -0.72
CA ILE A 149 5.70 6.85 -0.09
C ILE A 149 5.78 7.66 1.20
N ARG A 150 4.98 8.74 1.30
CA ARG A 150 4.95 9.66 2.46
C ARG A 150 3.80 9.38 3.40
N LYS A 151 2.63 9.10 2.83
CA LYS A 151 1.44 8.67 3.54
C LYS A 151 0.80 7.51 2.80
N PHE A 152 0.04 6.71 3.52
CA PHE A 152 -0.76 5.64 2.93
C PHE A 152 -2.02 5.45 3.76
N GLU A 153 -3.02 4.81 3.15
CA GLU A 153 -4.27 4.42 3.77
C GLU A 153 -4.63 3.02 3.27
N THR A 154 -5.20 2.21 4.15
CA THR A 154 -5.51 0.80 3.89
C THR A 154 -6.98 0.53 4.18
N ASP A 155 -7.68 -0.05 3.22
CA ASP A 155 -9.10 -0.38 3.35
C ASP A 155 -9.42 -1.64 2.52
N THR A 156 -10.68 -2.05 2.50
CA THR A 156 -11.20 -3.12 1.65
C THR A 156 -11.28 -2.67 0.18
N ALA A 157 -11.25 -3.61 -0.77
CA ALA A 157 -11.20 -3.27 -2.20
C ALA A 157 -12.39 -2.42 -2.71
N SER A 158 -13.56 -2.53 -2.08
CA SER A 158 -14.80 -1.85 -2.50
C SER A 158 -14.82 -0.35 -2.17
N VAL A 159 -14.06 0.11 -1.18
CA VAL A 159 -14.08 1.52 -0.75
C VAL A 159 -13.55 2.43 -1.83
N HIS A 160 -14.28 3.48 -2.19
CA HIS A 160 -13.89 4.36 -3.30
C HIS A 160 -12.67 5.22 -2.95
N ASP A 161 -11.71 5.32 -3.88
CA ASP A 161 -10.40 5.98 -3.68
C ASP A 161 -10.54 7.44 -3.21
N SER A 162 -11.60 8.12 -3.63
CA SER A 162 -11.90 9.50 -3.21
C SER A 162 -12.09 9.66 -1.70
N LYS A 163 -12.43 8.60 -0.95
CA LYS A 163 -12.60 8.66 0.51
C LYS A 163 -11.27 8.75 1.26
N HIS A 164 -10.18 8.27 0.66
CA HIS A 164 -8.85 8.31 1.30
C HIS A 164 -8.10 9.62 1.01
N PHE A 165 -8.58 10.42 0.05
CA PHE A 165 -7.82 11.55 -0.47
C PHE A 165 -7.35 12.52 0.62
N ASP A 166 -8.26 12.94 1.51
CA ASP A 166 -7.97 13.98 2.50
C ASP A 166 -6.97 13.49 3.56
N ALA A 167 -7.10 12.22 4.00
CA ALA A 167 -6.17 11.57 4.92
C ALA A 167 -4.75 11.45 4.32
N LEU A 168 -4.66 11.25 3.01
CA LEU A 168 -3.41 11.09 2.29
C LEU A 168 -2.67 12.41 2.06
N ILE A 169 -3.31 13.56 2.14
CA ILE A 169 -2.62 14.84 1.92
C ILE A 169 -1.63 15.11 3.06
N ASP A 170 -0.37 15.32 2.69
CA ASP A 170 0.70 15.66 3.61
C ASP A 170 0.89 17.18 3.64
N ARG A 171 0.40 17.82 4.71
CA ARG A 171 0.53 19.27 4.90
C ARG A 171 1.97 19.73 5.10
N SER A 172 2.89 18.82 5.43
CA SER A 172 4.32 19.13 5.60
C SER A 172 5.07 19.24 4.26
N ASN A 173 4.46 18.81 3.15
CA ASN A 173 5.09 18.94 1.85
C ASN A 173 5.15 20.41 1.45
N THR A 174 6.34 20.89 1.11
CA THR A 174 6.52 22.31 0.79
C THR A 174 5.94 22.70 -0.56
N SER A 175 5.75 21.73 -1.47
CA SER A 175 5.05 21.99 -2.73
C SER A 175 3.55 21.90 -2.53
N ARG A 176 2.85 22.87 -3.12
CA ARG A 176 1.40 22.94 -3.14
C ARG A 176 0.76 22.09 -4.23
N ASP A 177 1.53 21.44 -5.11
CA ASP A 177 0.96 20.65 -6.21
C ASP A 177 0.45 19.28 -5.73
N VAL A 178 -0.83 19.00 -6.01
CA VAL A 178 -1.49 17.72 -5.71
C VAL A 178 -1.96 17.07 -7.00
N TYR A 179 -1.33 15.95 -7.37
CA TYR A 179 -1.59 15.18 -8.58
C TYR A 179 -2.46 13.96 -8.28
N ALA A 180 -3.60 13.82 -8.97
CA ALA A 180 -4.46 12.64 -8.83
C ALA A 180 -5.23 12.34 -10.13
N ASP A 181 -5.85 11.16 -10.17
CA ASP A 181 -6.65 10.74 -11.33
C ASP A 181 -7.99 11.47 -11.45
N ARG A 182 -8.68 11.23 -12.56
CA ARG A 182 -10.02 11.78 -12.80
C ARG A 182 -11.12 11.25 -11.86
N GLY A 183 -10.85 10.16 -11.14
CA GLY A 183 -11.74 9.60 -10.12
C GLY A 183 -11.75 10.41 -8.84
N HIS A 184 -10.72 11.23 -8.61
CA HIS A 184 -10.68 12.19 -7.50
C HIS A 184 -11.37 13.53 -7.79
N THR A 185 -11.85 13.78 -9.01
CA THR A 185 -12.44 15.08 -9.38
C THR A 185 -13.83 15.29 -8.77
N SER A 186 -13.98 16.33 -7.95
CA SER A 186 -15.28 16.86 -7.46
C SER A 186 -15.18 18.37 -7.22
N ALA A 187 -16.33 19.06 -7.26
CA ALA A 187 -16.39 20.50 -6.98
C ALA A 187 -15.94 20.82 -5.54
N ASP A 188 -16.42 20.05 -4.57
CA ASP A 188 -16.03 20.19 -3.16
C ASP A 188 -14.53 20.01 -2.96
N ARG A 189 -13.89 19.09 -3.70
CA ARG A 189 -12.44 18.87 -3.61
C ARG A 189 -11.66 20.01 -4.27
N GLU A 190 -12.15 20.55 -5.37
CA GLU A 190 -11.53 21.71 -5.99
C GLU A 190 -11.61 22.95 -5.07
N GLY A 191 -12.75 23.17 -4.43
CA GLY A 191 -12.92 24.19 -3.39
C GLY A 191 -11.97 23.96 -2.22
N TRP A 192 -12.01 22.78 -1.61
CA TRP A 192 -11.14 22.43 -0.48
C TRP A 192 -9.66 22.61 -0.79
N LEU A 193 -9.18 22.16 -1.97
CA LEU A 193 -7.80 22.35 -2.39
C LEU A 193 -7.44 23.83 -2.50
N LYS A 194 -8.33 24.65 -3.08
CA LYS A 194 -8.14 26.09 -3.21
C LYS A 194 -8.08 26.76 -1.84
N ASP A 195 -9.02 26.46 -0.96
CA ASP A 195 -9.12 27.04 0.39
C ASP A 195 -7.89 26.72 1.26
N HIS A 196 -7.28 25.56 1.04
CA HIS A 196 -6.05 25.13 1.72
C HIS A 196 -4.76 25.51 0.97
N GLY A 197 -4.86 26.29 -0.11
CA GLY A 197 -3.72 26.83 -0.86
C GLY A 197 -2.98 25.79 -1.74
N TYR A 198 -3.63 24.68 -2.09
CA TYR A 198 -3.08 23.68 -2.99
C TYR A 198 -3.35 24.02 -4.46
N ARG A 199 -2.37 23.71 -5.32
CA ARG A 199 -2.52 23.74 -6.78
C ARG A 199 -3.12 22.42 -7.24
N ASN A 200 -4.35 22.50 -7.73
CA ASN A 200 -5.10 21.36 -8.24
C ASN A 200 -4.48 20.82 -9.54
N GLN A 201 -3.80 19.68 -9.45
CA GLN A 201 -3.28 18.90 -10.58
C GLN A 201 -4.04 17.57 -10.74
N ILE A 202 -5.35 17.57 -10.44
CA ILE A 202 -6.25 16.44 -10.67
C ILE A 202 -6.71 16.44 -12.13
N GLN A 203 -6.74 15.27 -12.78
CA GLN A 203 -7.19 15.14 -14.17
C GLN A 203 -8.67 15.49 -14.31
N ARG A 204 -9.03 16.29 -15.31
CA ARG A 204 -10.43 16.63 -15.60
C ARG A 204 -11.16 15.43 -16.20
N LYS A 205 -12.44 15.29 -15.86
CA LYS A 205 -13.34 14.26 -16.39
C LYS A 205 -14.28 14.92 -17.42
N GLY A 206 -14.41 14.30 -18.59
CA GLY A 206 -15.46 14.67 -19.55
C GLY A 206 -16.80 14.06 -19.11
N TYR A 207 -17.89 14.71 -19.47
CA TYR A 207 -19.24 14.24 -19.16
C TYR A 207 -20.00 13.91 -20.46
N ARG A 208 -21.13 13.21 -20.34
CA ARG A 208 -22.02 12.96 -21.48
C ARG A 208 -22.38 14.31 -22.11
N ASN A 209 -22.17 14.43 -23.42
CA ASN A 209 -22.39 15.63 -24.21
C ASN A 209 -21.51 16.85 -23.84
N LYS A 210 -20.50 16.68 -22.98
CA LYS A 210 -19.50 17.69 -22.63
C LYS A 210 -18.11 17.06 -22.63
N PRO A 211 -17.54 16.76 -23.82
CA PRO A 211 -16.20 16.20 -23.93
C PRO A 211 -15.15 17.21 -23.44
N LEU A 212 -13.95 16.70 -23.16
CA LEU A 212 -12.83 17.56 -22.79
C LEU A 212 -12.39 18.40 -24.00
N SER A 213 -12.25 19.71 -23.81
CA SER A 213 -11.57 20.58 -24.77
C SER A 213 -10.11 20.17 -24.97
N GLU A 214 -9.51 20.53 -26.11
CA GLU A 214 -8.09 20.24 -26.38
C GLU A 214 -7.15 20.79 -25.31
N CYS A 215 -7.47 21.97 -24.76
CA CYS A 215 -6.72 22.55 -23.64
C CYS A 215 -6.77 21.64 -22.40
N GLN A 216 -7.95 21.11 -22.06
CA GLN A 216 -8.10 20.18 -20.94
C GLN A 216 -7.41 18.84 -21.21
N GLN A 217 -7.43 18.35 -22.44
CA GLN A 217 -6.73 17.13 -22.83
C GLN A 217 -5.20 17.30 -22.70
N ARG A 218 -4.64 18.41 -23.20
CA ARG A 218 -3.21 18.75 -23.05
C ARG A 218 -2.81 18.86 -21.57
N ARG A 219 -3.66 19.49 -20.73
CA ARG A 219 -3.46 19.53 -19.27
C ARG A 219 -3.46 18.12 -18.66
N ASN A 220 -4.44 17.28 -18.99
CA ASN A 220 -4.53 15.91 -18.49
C ASN A 220 -3.32 15.07 -18.90
N HIS A 221 -2.80 15.26 -20.11
CA HIS A 221 -1.60 14.59 -20.60
C HIS A 221 -0.36 15.00 -19.80
N ARG A 222 -0.19 16.30 -19.50
CA ARG A 222 0.91 16.80 -18.63
C ARG A 222 0.84 16.21 -17.22
N ILE A 223 -0.37 16.13 -16.65
CA ILE A 223 -0.61 15.52 -15.33
C ILE A 223 -0.31 14.02 -15.38
N ALA A 224 -0.77 13.31 -16.41
CA ALA A 224 -0.54 11.88 -16.60
C ALA A 224 0.96 11.54 -16.60
N LYS A 225 1.79 12.32 -17.31
CA LYS A 225 3.26 12.15 -17.31
C LYS A 225 3.86 12.23 -15.91
N THR A 226 3.36 13.12 -15.07
CA THR A 226 3.81 13.23 -13.68
C THR A 226 3.31 12.05 -12.85
N ARG A 227 2.03 11.69 -13.00
CA ARG A 227 1.40 10.59 -12.25
C ARG A 227 2.00 9.23 -12.56
N ALA A 228 2.42 8.96 -13.79
CA ALA A 228 3.09 7.71 -14.20
C ALA A 228 4.29 7.35 -13.29
N ARG A 229 4.83 8.31 -12.53
CA ARG A 229 5.87 8.04 -11.53
C ARG A 229 5.40 7.09 -10.42
N VAL A 230 4.12 7.13 -10.02
CA VAL A 230 3.54 6.24 -9.00
C VAL A 230 3.44 4.79 -9.50
N GLU A 231 3.30 4.58 -10.80
CA GLU A 231 3.27 3.24 -11.38
C GLU A 231 4.58 2.49 -11.11
N HIS A 232 5.72 3.19 -11.07
CA HIS A 232 6.99 2.58 -10.67
C HIS A 232 7.00 2.13 -9.20
N VAL A 233 6.29 2.84 -8.31
CA VAL A 233 6.16 2.45 -6.91
C VAL A 233 5.40 1.13 -6.85
N PHE A 234 4.23 1.08 -7.50
CA PHE A 234 3.41 -0.12 -7.55
C PHE A 234 4.08 -1.29 -8.28
N ALA A 235 4.83 -1.03 -9.36
CA ALA A 235 5.60 -2.05 -10.06
C ALA A 235 6.73 -2.60 -9.17
N SER A 236 7.42 -1.73 -8.42
CA SER A 236 8.42 -2.19 -7.46
C SER A 236 7.80 -3.00 -6.32
N ILE A 237 6.59 -2.66 -5.87
CA ILE A 237 5.86 -3.47 -4.88
C ILE A 237 5.50 -4.84 -5.48
N GLU A 238 5.02 -4.88 -6.73
CA GLU A 238 4.77 -6.13 -7.43
C GLU A 238 6.02 -7.00 -7.56
N GLN A 239 7.19 -6.39 -7.81
CA GLN A 239 8.46 -7.10 -7.90
C GLN A 239 8.98 -7.66 -6.57
N MET A 240 8.41 -7.28 -5.42
CA MET A 240 8.77 -7.84 -4.10
C MET A 240 8.10 -9.21 -3.83
N GLY A 241 7.83 -9.99 -4.90
CA GLY A 241 7.16 -11.29 -4.82
C GLY A 241 5.63 -11.24 -4.99
N GLY A 242 5.10 -10.13 -5.51
CA GLY A 242 3.69 -9.91 -5.85
C GLY A 242 2.92 -9.08 -4.82
N LYS A 243 1.80 -8.49 -5.26
CA LYS A 243 0.87 -7.73 -4.37
C LYS A 243 -0.13 -8.61 -3.60
N LEU A 244 -0.09 -9.92 -3.76
CA LEU A 244 -1.04 -10.83 -3.11
C LEU A 244 -0.77 -10.90 -1.60
N ILE A 245 -1.79 -10.66 -0.79
CA ILE A 245 -1.75 -10.93 0.65
C ILE A 245 -2.50 -12.24 0.96
N ARG A 246 -1.95 -13.06 1.84
CA ARG A 246 -2.51 -14.36 2.25
C ARG A 246 -3.10 -14.35 3.66
N THR A 247 -3.12 -13.19 4.30
CA THR A 247 -3.64 -13.00 5.64
C THR A 247 -5.15 -12.90 5.63
N ILE A 248 -5.79 -13.34 6.71
CA ILE A 248 -7.24 -13.21 6.94
C ILE A 248 -7.46 -12.06 7.91
N GLY A 249 -8.37 -11.14 7.53
CA GLY A 249 -8.86 -10.03 8.33
C GLY A 249 -8.10 -8.72 8.13
N GLN A 250 -8.82 -7.61 8.28
CA GLN A 250 -8.37 -6.25 7.99
C GLN A 250 -7.10 -5.89 8.77
N GLY A 251 -7.03 -6.21 10.07
CA GLY A 251 -5.87 -5.85 10.90
C GLY A 251 -4.55 -6.46 10.38
N ARG A 252 -4.58 -7.71 9.90
CA ARG A 252 -3.40 -8.37 9.32
C ARG A 252 -3.13 -7.89 7.90
N ALA A 253 -4.17 -7.55 7.14
CA ALA A 253 -4.02 -6.94 5.83
C ALA A 253 -3.35 -5.55 5.93
N ASN A 254 -3.77 -4.73 6.89
CA ASN A 254 -3.17 -3.42 7.18
C ASN A 254 -1.69 -3.57 7.54
N PHE A 255 -1.37 -4.52 8.43
CA PHE A 255 0.01 -4.86 8.76
C PHE A 255 0.83 -5.20 7.49
N ALA A 256 0.32 -6.11 6.66
CA ALA A 256 1.03 -6.54 5.46
C ALA A 256 1.26 -5.39 4.46
N MET A 257 0.22 -4.59 4.18
CA MET A 257 0.31 -3.44 3.27
C MET A 257 1.21 -2.33 3.80
N THR A 258 1.17 -2.05 5.10
CA THR A 258 2.08 -1.09 5.76
C THR A 258 3.53 -1.55 5.61
N MET A 259 3.79 -2.83 5.87
CA MET A 259 5.12 -3.39 5.71
C MET A 259 5.59 -3.41 4.24
N MET A 260 4.69 -3.58 3.26
CA MET A 260 5.03 -3.40 1.84
C MET A 260 5.50 -1.98 1.55
N ALA A 261 4.79 -0.96 2.06
CA ALA A 261 5.18 0.44 1.89
C ALA A 261 6.53 0.75 2.58
N ALA A 262 6.75 0.24 3.79
CA ALA A 262 8.01 0.40 4.52
C ALA A 262 9.19 -0.27 3.79
N CYS A 263 9.02 -1.50 3.33
CA CYS A 263 10.06 -2.23 2.59
C CYS A 263 10.36 -1.59 1.23
N TYR A 264 9.34 -1.07 0.55
CA TYR A 264 9.53 -0.27 -0.67
C TYR A 264 10.43 0.94 -0.40
N ASN A 265 10.13 1.72 0.65
CA ASN A 265 10.90 2.89 1.02
C ASN A 265 12.35 2.54 1.42
N LEU A 266 12.57 1.45 2.16
CA LEU A 266 13.90 0.94 2.47
C LEU A 266 14.70 0.57 1.21
N LYS A 267 14.09 -0.19 0.30
CA LYS A 267 14.70 -0.55 -0.99
C LYS A 267 15.06 0.70 -1.79
N ARG A 268 14.19 1.72 -1.74
CA ARG A 268 14.42 3.01 -2.42
C ARG A 268 15.59 3.79 -1.81
N LEU A 269 15.70 3.83 -0.48
CA LEU A 269 16.84 4.46 0.22
C LEU A 269 18.16 3.78 -0.14
N VAL A 270 18.20 2.44 -0.09
CA VAL A 270 19.40 1.68 -0.48
C VAL A 270 19.79 1.97 -1.94
N TYR A 271 18.81 2.07 -2.84
CA TYR A 271 19.08 2.47 -4.22
C TYR A 271 19.70 3.87 -4.30
N PHE A 272 19.19 4.86 -3.56
CA PHE A 272 19.78 6.19 -3.58
C PHE A 272 21.23 6.22 -3.09
N GLN A 273 21.51 5.49 -2.01
CA GLN A 273 22.86 5.37 -1.47
C GLN A 273 23.81 4.73 -2.50
N LYS A 274 23.40 3.63 -3.13
CA LYS A 274 24.21 2.94 -4.14
C LYS A 274 24.41 3.77 -5.41
N ALA A 275 23.40 4.52 -5.83
CA ALA A 275 23.45 5.35 -7.03
C ALA A 275 24.06 6.74 -6.79
N GLY A 276 24.51 7.06 -5.57
CA GLY A 276 25.06 8.38 -5.22
C GLY A 276 24.04 9.52 -5.34
N ILE A 277 22.73 9.22 -5.28
CA ILE A 277 21.68 10.24 -5.39
C ILE A 277 21.63 11.01 -4.08
N LYS A 278 22.00 12.30 -4.14
CA LYS A 278 21.96 13.19 -3.00
C LYS A 278 20.56 13.83 -2.83
N ALA A 279 20.22 14.10 -1.58
CA ALA A 279 19.17 15.05 -1.24
C ALA A 279 19.51 16.43 -1.83
N PHE A 280 18.50 17.19 -2.23
CA PHE A 280 18.66 18.58 -2.67
C PHE A 280 18.43 19.56 -1.51
#